data_AF-A0A1M6B4G8-F1
#
_entry.id   AF-A0A1M6B4G8-F1
#
_cell.length_a   1.000
_cell.length_b   1.000
_cell.length_c   1.000
_cell.angle_alpha   90.00
_cell.angle_beta   90.00
_cell.angle_gamma   90.00
#
_symmetry.space_group_name_H-M   'P 1'
#
loop_
_entity.id
_entity.type
_entity.pdbx_description
1 polymer ?
#
loop_
_entity_poly.entity_id
_entity_poly.type
_entity_poly.pdbx_seq_one_letter_code
_entity_poly.pdbx_strand_id
1 'polypeptide(L)'
;MQEDVIFKGSKTGLQLLLNESADFGEIMQQLRRKLESAAKFFSNGAVVNISSAVRILTPEQQGQLTELFTSHGLSWSIAETALCVGGDTALAETTQASVPEELVIKKTLRNGQEIVYSGDIIVFGDINPGAQLIAGGDIIIYGTCRGVVHAGAYGDEQATITANKLMASQIRIAGLIARAPDHIDYPEYVETARVKDGAVIIEPAIL
;
A
#
# COMPACT_ATOMS: atom_id res chain seq x y z
N MET A 1 -19.31 20.83 -21.44
CA MET A 1 -18.72 20.88 -20.09
C MET A 1 -17.83 19.67 -19.97
N GLN A 2 -16.52 19.88 -19.88
CA GLN A 2 -15.56 18.80 -19.74
C GLN A 2 -15.57 18.40 -18.27
N GLU A 3 -15.80 17.11 -17.97
CA GLU A 3 -15.77 16.63 -16.59
C GLU A 3 -14.34 16.22 -16.26
N ASP A 4 -13.66 17.04 -15.48
CA ASP A 4 -12.26 16.81 -15.08
C ASP A 4 -12.14 15.83 -13.90
N VAL A 5 -13.30 15.49 -13.31
CA VAL A 5 -13.44 14.61 -12.16
C VAL A 5 -14.55 13.60 -12.43
N ILE A 6 -14.17 12.32 -12.58
CA ILE A 6 -15.10 11.24 -12.92
C ILE A 6 -15.01 10.13 -11.87
N PHE A 7 -16.16 9.79 -11.28
CA PHE A 7 -16.29 8.62 -10.42
C PHE A 7 -16.81 7.43 -11.24
N LYS A 8 -16.07 6.32 -11.22
CA LYS A 8 -16.47 5.04 -11.81
C LYS A 8 -16.63 3.99 -10.71
N GLY A 9 -17.71 3.22 -10.75
CA GLY A 9 -17.82 2.01 -9.94
C GLY A 9 -16.88 0.93 -10.47
N SER A 10 -16.17 0.25 -9.57
CA SER A 10 -15.28 -0.87 -9.89
C SER A 10 -15.59 -2.07 -8.98
N LYS A 11 -15.00 -3.23 -9.30
CA LYS A 11 -15.13 -4.44 -8.46
C LYS A 11 -14.51 -4.28 -7.06
N THR A 12 -13.61 -3.31 -6.87
CA THR A 12 -12.87 -3.05 -5.63
C THR A 12 -13.33 -1.77 -4.90
N GLY A 13 -14.42 -1.14 -5.36
CA GLY A 13 -14.96 0.09 -4.77
C GLY A 13 -15.12 1.20 -5.79
N LEU A 14 -15.01 2.46 -5.35
CA LEU A 14 -15.16 3.61 -6.21
C LEU A 14 -13.79 4.01 -6.78
N GLN A 15 -13.71 4.25 -8.08
CA GLN A 15 -12.51 4.72 -8.76
C GLN A 15 -12.70 6.18 -9.15
N LEU A 16 -11.74 7.02 -8.81
CA LEU A 16 -11.70 8.42 -9.17
C LEU A 16 -10.67 8.65 -10.26
N LEU A 17 -11.14 9.12 -11.41
CA LEU A 17 -10.31 9.53 -12.54
C LEU A 17 -10.22 11.07 -12.52
N LEU A 18 -8.98 11.55 -12.49
CA LEU A 18 -8.64 12.97 -12.51
C LEU A 18 -8.04 13.31 -13.87
N ASN A 19 -8.48 14.39 -14.50
CA ASN A 19 -7.87 14.87 -15.74
C ASN A 19 -6.45 15.38 -15.49
N GLU A 20 -5.48 14.93 -16.28
CA GLU A 20 -4.07 15.33 -16.19
C GLU A 20 -3.86 16.80 -16.57
N SER A 21 -4.63 17.29 -17.56
CA SER A 21 -4.44 18.61 -18.16
C SER A 21 -5.15 19.75 -17.43
N ALA A 22 -5.99 19.44 -16.43
CA ALA A 22 -6.76 20.43 -15.68
C ALA A 22 -5.96 21.01 -14.50
N ASP A 23 -6.28 22.23 -14.06
CA ASP A 23 -5.68 22.78 -12.85
C ASP A 23 -6.14 22.01 -11.60
N PHE A 24 -5.25 21.87 -10.62
CA PHE A 24 -5.57 21.12 -9.40
C PHE A 24 -6.65 21.84 -8.55
N GLY A 25 -6.64 23.18 -8.53
CA GLY A 25 -7.67 23.96 -7.87
C GLY A 25 -9.06 23.75 -8.48
N GLU A 26 -9.13 23.64 -9.82
CA GLU A 26 -10.37 23.32 -10.53
C GLU A 26 -10.87 21.91 -10.21
N ILE A 27 -9.96 20.93 -10.16
CA ILE A 27 -10.27 19.56 -9.73
C ILE A 27 -10.84 19.55 -8.32
N MET A 28 -10.20 20.23 -7.37
CA MET A 28 -10.66 20.28 -5.99
C MET A 28 -12.04 20.92 -5.85
N GLN A 29 -12.34 21.96 -6.63
CA GLN A 29 -13.69 22.53 -6.66
C GLN A 29 -14.74 21.57 -7.23
N GLN A 30 -14.44 20.90 -8.34
CA GLN A 30 -15.37 19.94 -8.94
C GLN A 30 -15.59 18.74 -8.01
N LEU A 31 -14.52 18.25 -7.37
CA LEU A 31 -14.56 17.14 -6.43
C LEU A 31 -15.43 17.48 -5.21
N ARG A 32 -15.25 18.66 -4.60
CA ARG A 32 -16.13 19.16 -3.51
C ARG A 32 -17.60 19.15 -3.93
N ARG A 33 -17.95 19.76 -5.07
CA ARG A 33 -19.34 19.81 -5.55
C ARG A 33 -19.91 18.41 -5.78
N LYS A 34 -19.13 17.49 -6.35
CA LYS A 34 -19.58 16.11 -6.58
C LYS A 34 -19.78 15.35 -5.28
N LEU A 35 -18.86 15.47 -4.32
CA LEU A 35 -18.98 14.86 -2.99
C LEU A 35 -20.18 15.39 -2.22
N GLU A 36 -20.43 16.71 -2.24
CA GLU A 36 -21.61 17.32 -1.61
C GLU A 36 -22.91 16.84 -2.27
N SER A 37 -22.96 16.79 -3.61
CA SER A 37 -24.14 16.34 -4.35
C SER A 37 -24.48 14.86 -4.12
N ALA A 38 -23.47 14.06 -3.81
CA ALA A 38 -23.56 12.62 -3.58
C ALA A 38 -23.29 12.25 -2.11
N ALA A 39 -23.39 13.20 -1.17
CA ALA A 39 -23.07 12.97 0.23
C ALA A 39 -23.88 11.83 0.87
N LYS A 40 -25.15 11.65 0.45
CA LYS A 40 -26.01 10.52 0.86
C LYS A 40 -25.59 9.16 0.28
N PHE A 41 -24.80 9.16 -0.77
CA PHE A 41 -24.29 7.95 -1.44
C PHE A 41 -23.01 7.45 -0.77
N PHE A 42 -22.24 8.36 -0.17
CA PHE A 42 -20.90 8.12 0.36
C PHE A 42 -20.82 7.91 1.88
N SER A 43 -21.95 8.03 2.58
CA SER A 43 -22.06 8.01 4.05
C SER A 43 -21.72 6.68 4.75
N ASN A 44 -21.27 5.65 4.03
CA ASN A 44 -21.00 4.30 4.56
C ASN A 44 -19.53 3.85 4.42
N GLY A 45 -18.56 4.77 4.44
CA GLY A 45 -17.14 4.40 4.39
C GLY A 45 -16.70 3.92 3.01
N ALA A 46 -17.16 4.60 1.95
CA ALA A 46 -16.74 4.29 0.60
C ALA A 46 -15.24 4.55 0.43
N VAL A 47 -14.54 3.58 -0.16
CA VAL A 47 -13.12 3.70 -0.51
C VAL A 47 -12.99 4.23 -1.93
N VAL A 48 -12.28 5.35 -2.07
CA VAL A 48 -12.03 6.04 -3.34
C VAL A 48 -10.59 5.74 -3.79
N ASN A 49 -10.46 5.00 -4.88
CA ASN A 49 -9.17 4.68 -5.47
C ASN A 49 -8.83 5.71 -6.54
N ILE A 50 -7.73 6.45 -6.38
CA ILE A 50 -7.22 7.38 -7.38
C ILE A 50 -6.13 6.67 -8.17
N SER A 51 -6.29 6.58 -9.49
CA SER A 51 -5.27 5.95 -10.33
C SER A 51 -4.09 6.90 -10.53
N SER A 52 -2.89 6.52 -10.08
CA SER A 52 -1.67 7.34 -10.33
C SER A 52 -1.25 7.35 -11.80
N ALA A 53 -1.78 6.42 -12.61
CA ALA A 53 -1.49 6.34 -14.04
C ALA A 53 -2.00 7.54 -14.85
N VAL A 54 -2.89 8.36 -14.26
CA VAL A 54 -3.49 9.50 -14.94
C VAL A 54 -2.89 10.83 -14.50
N ARG A 55 -2.32 10.92 -13.28
CA ARG A 55 -1.71 12.16 -12.79
C ARG A 55 -0.76 11.89 -11.63
N ILE A 56 0.46 12.43 -11.72
CA ILE A 56 1.40 12.46 -10.60
C ILE A 56 0.95 13.57 -9.64
N LEU A 57 0.66 13.20 -8.40
CA LEU A 57 0.24 14.13 -7.34
C LEU A 57 1.41 14.42 -6.41
N THR A 58 1.68 15.70 -6.18
CA THR A 58 2.68 16.13 -5.18
C THR A 58 2.22 15.83 -3.76
N PRO A 59 3.14 15.70 -2.78
CA PRO A 59 2.77 15.44 -1.38
C PRO A 59 1.79 16.48 -0.80
N GLU A 60 1.93 17.76 -1.18
CA GLU A 60 1.01 18.83 -0.76
C GLU A 60 -0.40 18.61 -1.33
N GLN A 61 -0.51 18.22 -2.60
CA GLN A 61 -1.79 17.91 -3.25
C GLN A 61 -2.45 16.66 -2.66
N GLN A 62 -1.66 15.65 -2.32
CA GLN A 62 -2.15 14.45 -1.63
C GLN A 62 -2.70 14.82 -0.24
N GLY A 63 -2.01 15.69 0.51
CA GLY A 63 -2.50 16.21 1.78
C GLY A 63 -3.86 16.90 1.65
N GLN A 64 -4.03 17.74 0.63
CA GLN A 64 -5.30 18.43 0.36
C GLN A 64 -6.44 17.47 -0.02
N LEU A 65 -6.15 16.39 -0.76
CA LEU A 65 -7.13 15.35 -1.07
C LEU A 65 -7.50 14.55 0.18
N THR A 66 -6.53 14.18 1.01
CA THR A 66 -6.76 13.51 2.29
C THR A 66 -7.68 14.32 3.16
N GLU A 67 -7.38 15.60 3.37
CA GLU A 67 -8.22 16.47 4.18
C GLU A 67 -9.67 16.53 3.66
N LEU A 68 -9.84 16.63 2.33
CA LEU A 68 -11.16 16.69 1.70
C LEU A 68 -11.96 15.38 1.82
N PHE A 69 -11.33 14.23 1.59
CA PHE A 69 -12.01 12.94 1.71
C PHE A 69 -12.33 12.62 3.17
N THR A 70 -11.37 12.84 4.08
CA THR A 70 -11.59 12.63 5.51
C THR A 70 -12.68 13.55 6.06
N SER A 71 -12.78 14.81 5.62
CA SER A 71 -13.86 15.70 6.04
C SER A 71 -15.25 15.21 5.62
N HIS A 72 -15.33 14.33 4.63
CA HIS A 72 -16.57 13.72 4.15
C HIS A 72 -16.72 12.25 4.58
N GLY A 73 -15.87 11.75 5.49
CA GLY A 73 -15.93 10.37 5.98
C GLY A 73 -15.52 9.32 4.95
N LEU A 74 -14.70 9.72 3.98
CA LEU A 74 -14.20 8.88 2.89
C LEU A 74 -12.74 8.51 3.12
N SER A 75 -12.41 7.26 2.81
CA SER A 75 -11.02 6.79 2.75
C SER A 75 -10.59 6.79 1.30
N TRP A 76 -9.34 7.18 1.02
CA TRP A 76 -8.82 7.13 -0.33
C TRP A 76 -7.44 6.49 -0.37
N SER A 77 -7.12 5.88 -1.49
CA SER A 77 -5.81 5.26 -1.76
C SER A 77 -5.40 5.56 -3.19
N ILE A 78 -4.09 5.54 -3.43
CA ILE A 78 -3.53 5.63 -4.76
C ILE A 78 -3.40 4.20 -5.31
N ALA A 79 -4.15 3.91 -6.36
CA ALA A 79 -3.97 2.70 -7.14
C ALA A 79 -2.83 2.95 -8.14
N GLU A 80 -1.62 2.53 -7.81
CA GLU A 80 -0.57 2.40 -8.81
C GLU A 80 -1.01 1.34 -9.81
N THR A 81 -1.06 1.71 -11.08
CA THR A 81 -1.46 0.77 -12.13
C THR A 81 -0.26 -0.09 -12.49
N ALA A 82 -0.18 -1.26 -11.85
CA ALA A 82 0.50 -2.38 -12.47
C ALA A 82 -0.27 -2.76 -13.75
N LEU A 83 0.33 -2.49 -14.91
CA LEU A 83 -0.06 -3.18 -16.14
C LEU A 83 0.05 -4.69 -15.88
N CYS A 84 -1.06 -5.44 -15.98
CA CYS A 84 -1.24 -6.61 -16.88
C CYS A 84 -2.33 -7.60 -16.41
N VAL A 85 -3.37 -7.76 -17.26
CA VAL A 85 -4.01 -9.00 -17.77
C VAL A 85 -4.27 -10.19 -16.83
N GLY A 86 -5.56 -10.36 -16.45
CA GLY A 86 -6.26 -11.64 -16.17
C GLY A 86 -5.89 -12.34 -14.85
N GLY A 87 -6.79 -12.77 -13.98
CA GLY A 87 -8.25 -12.88 -13.91
C GLY A 87 -8.57 -13.71 -12.64
N ASP A 88 -9.71 -13.42 -12.01
CA ASP A 88 -10.44 -14.23 -11.01
C ASP A 88 -9.78 -14.51 -9.63
N THR A 89 -10.38 -14.31 -8.44
CA THR A 89 -11.69 -13.82 -7.97
C THR A 89 -11.63 -13.65 -6.43
N ALA A 90 -12.37 -12.66 -5.89
CA ALA A 90 -13.18 -12.65 -4.63
C ALA A 90 -12.60 -13.10 -3.26
N LEU A 91 -12.97 -12.57 -2.07
CA LEU A 91 -13.92 -11.56 -1.59
C LEU A 91 -13.65 -11.34 -0.06
N ALA A 92 -13.89 -10.10 0.41
CA ALA A 92 -14.43 -9.68 1.73
C ALA A 92 -13.62 -9.91 3.04
N GLU A 93 -13.67 -9.12 4.13
CA GLU A 93 -14.29 -7.85 4.62
C GLU A 93 -13.69 -7.67 6.05
N THR A 94 -13.39 -6.48 6.61
CA THR A 94 -14.31 -5.66 7.45
C THR A 94 -13.50 -4.54 8.16
N THR A 95 -14.18 -3.43 8.36
CA THR A 95 -13.98 -2.11 9.01
C THR A 95 -13.61 -2.10 10.52
N GLN A 96 -12.80 -1.13 10.98
CA GLN A 96 -13.09 -0.21 12.12
C GLN A 96 -12.07 0.95 12.19
N ALA A 97 -12.50 2.16 12.59
CA ALA A 97 -11.60 3.29 12.83
C ALA A 97 -10.88 3.06 14.18
N SER A 98 -9.65 2.60 14.13
CA SER A 98 -8.82 2.26 15.28
C SER A 98 -7.39 2.71 14.95
N VAL A 99 -6.56 2.94 15.98
CA VAL A 99 -5.07 2.95 15.92
C VAL A 99 -4.59 2.24 14.66
N PRO A 100 -3.75 2.84 13.78
CA PRO A 100 -3.54 2.40 12.40
C PRO A 100 -3.58 0.88 12.34
N GLU A 101 -4.73 0.34 11.95
CA GLU A 101 -5.08 -1.04 12.26
C GLU A 101 -4.12 -1.91 11.45
N GLU A 102 -3.30 -2.76 12.08
CA GLU A 102 -2.31 -3.50 11.30
C GLU A 102 -3.04 -4.40 10.29
N LEU A 103 -2.59 -4.44 9.03
CA LEU A 103 -3.18 -5.33 8.04
C LEU A 103 -2.71 -6.76 8.32
N VAL A 104 -3.61 -7.59 8.83
CA VAL A 104 -3.32 -9.01 9.10
C VAL A 104 -3.73 -9.89 7.91
N ILE A 105 -2.75 -10.55 7.29
CA ILE A 105 -2.92 -11.46 6.15
C ILE A 105 -2.71 -12.90 6.60
N LYS A 106 -3.76 -13.72 6.59
CA LYS A 106 -3.69 -15.14 7.03
C LYS A 106 -3.55 -16.11 5.85
N LYS A 107 -2.71 -15.77 4.87
CA LYS A 107 -2.45 -16.60 3.68
C LYS A 107 -1.08 -16.31 3.08
N THR A 108 -0.54 -17.28 2.35
CA THR A 108 0.64 -17.12 1.51
C THR A 108 0.36 -16.17 0.33
N LEU A 109 1.28 -15.22 0.09
CA LEU A 109 1.31 -14.42 -1.13
C LEU A 109 2.05 -15.20 -2.23
N ARG A 110 1.42 -15.31 -3.40
CA ARG A 110 1.90 -16.08 -4.57
C ARG A 110 2.43 -15.14 -5.64
N ASN A 111 3.17 -15.71 -6.59
CA ASN A 111 3.74 -14.97 -7.72
C ASN A 111 2.70 -14.06 -8.41
N GLY A 112 3.09 -12.82 -8.70
CA GLY A 112 2.24 -11.81 -9.33
C GLY A 112 1.27 -11.11 -8.38
N GLN A 113 1.17 -11.53 -7.11
CA GLN A 113 0.35 -10.84 -6.12
C GLN A 113 1.12 -9.67 -5.50
N GLU A 114 0.44 -8.53 -5.42
CA GLU A 114 0.93 -7.33 -4.77
C GLU A 114 -0.07 -6.91 -3.69
N ILE A 115 0.45 -6.56 -2.52
CA ILE A 115 -0.31 -5.97 -1.43
C ILE A 115 0.36 -4.66 -1.04
N VAL A 116 -0.44 -3.60 -1.01
CA VAL A 116 -0.02 -2.26 -0.58
C VAL A 116 -0.88 -1.83 0.60
N TYR A 117 -0.25 -1.40 1.69
CA TYR A 117 -0.95 -0.91 2.88
C TYR A 117 -0.25 0.32 3.46
N SER A 118 -1.00 1.26 4.03
CA SER A 118 -0.42 2.50 4.54
C SER A 118 0.14 2.42 5.97
N GLY A 119 -0.25 1.40 6.74
CA GLY A 119 0.31 1.14 8.08
C GLY A 119 1.18 -0.12 8.09
N ASP A 120 1.20 -0.79 9.23
CA ASP A 120 1.95 -2.02 9.44
C ASP A 120 1.25 -3.22 8.81
N ILE A 121 2.01 -4.21 8.33
CA ILE A 121 1.49 -5.45 7.76
C ILE A 121 2.02 -6.65 8.54
N ILE A 122 1.10 -7.54 8.95
CA ILE A 122 1.44 -8.82 9.57
C ILE A 122 0.96 -9.95 8.68
N VAL A 123 1.85 -10.86 8.31
CA VAL A 123 1.55 -12.01 7.45
C VAL A 123 1.74 -13.31 8.22
N PHE A 124 0.67 -14.11 8.32
CA PHE A 124 0.71 -15.51 8.74
C PHE A 124 0.75 -16.40 7.51
N GLY A 125 1.94 -16.53 6.91
CA GLY A 125 2.16 -17.26 5.69
C GLY A 125 3.46 -16.86 4.98
N ASP A 126 3.74 -17.52 3.86
CA ASP A 126 4.93 -17.25 3.06
C ASP A 126 4.72 -16.10 2.08
N ILE A 127 5.81 -15.44 1.68
CA ILE A 127 5.85 -14.54 0.52
C ILE A 127 6.67 -15.24 -0.56
N ASN A 128 6.02 -15.75 -1.60
CA ASN A 128 6.71 -16.50 -2.64
C ASN A 128 7.44 -15.59 -3.65
N PRO A 129 8.40 -16.14 -4.42
CA PRO A 129 9.07 -15.39 -5.47
C PRO A 129 8.10 -14.69 -6.43
N GLY A 130 8.37 -13.42 -6.71
CA GLY A 130 7.54 -12.57 -7.56
C GLY A 130 6.23 -12.09 -6.93
N ALA A 131 5.99 -12.37 -5.65
CA ALA A 131 5.02 -11.62 -4.85
C ALA A 131 5.65 -10.33 -4.30
N GLN A 132 4.84 -9.31 -4.07
CA GLN A 132 5.26 -8.01 -3.53
C GLN A 132 4.43 -7.60 -2.32
N LEU A 133 5.09 -7.09 -1.28
CA LEU A 133 4.45 -6.58 -0.06
C LEU A 133 5.01 -5.19 0.24
N ILE A 134 4.15 -4.17 0.23
CA ILE A 134 4.52 -2.77 0.39
C ILE A 134 3.73 -2.21 1.57
N ALA A 135 4.43 -1.76 2.61
CA ALA A 135 3.87 -1.20 3.83
C ALA A 135 4.39 0.23 4.05
N GLY A 136 3.50 1.11 4.53
CA GLY A 136 3.90 2.44 5.01
C GLY A 136 4.63 2.38 6.35
N GLY A 137 4.38 1.36 7.16
CA GLY A 137 5.07 1.08 8.43
C GLY A 137 5.88 -0.22 8.39
N ASP A 138 5.84 -0.97 9.48
CA ASP A 138 6.56 -2.23 9.68
C ASP A 138 5.96 -3.40 8.87
N ILE A 139 6.79 -4.40 8.59
CA ILE A 139 6.36 -5.68 8.01
C ILE A 139 6.82 -6.83 8.90
N ILE A 140 5.88 -7.67 9.33
CA ILE A 140 6.15 -8.88 10.10
C ILE A 140 5.62 -10.10 9.33
N ILE A 141 6.47 -11.08 9.05
CA ILE A 141 6.13 -12.27 8.29
C ILE A 141 6.41 -13.51 9.14
N TYR A 142 5.35 -14.10 9.66
CA TYR A 142 5.39 -15.43 10.29
C TYR A 142 5.45 -16.53 9.20
N GLY A 143 6.57 -16.55 8.47
CA GLY A 143 6.79 -17.45 7.34
C GLY A 143 8.12 -17.17 6.63
N THR A 144 8.30 -17.80 5.47
CA THR A 144 9.46 -17.58 4.60
C THR A 144 9.18 -16.46 3.62
N CYS A 145 10.02 -15.43 3.61
CA CYS A 145 9.96 -14.36 2.63
C CYS A 145 10.96 -14.63 1.50
N ARG A 146 10.47 -14.85 0.27
CA ARG A 146 11.26 -15.01 -0.97
C ARG A 146 10.90 -13.98 -2.04
N GLY A 147 9.87 -13.17 -1.80
CA GLY A 147 9.38 -12.15 -2.72
C GLY A 147 10.14 -10.83 -2.61
N VAL A 148 9.45 -9.73 -2.93
CA VAL A 148 9.90 -8.35 -2.72
C VAL A 148 9.14 -7.76 -1.55
N VAL A 149 9.84 -7.09 -0.64
CA VAL A 149 9.24 -6.45 0.53
C VAL A 149 9.75 -5.01 0.68
N HIS A 150 8.83 -4.08 0.94
CA HIS A 150 9.11 -2.65 1.09
C HIS A 150 8.39 -2.09 2.32
N ALA A 151 9.11 -1.87 3.41
CA ALA A 151 8.61 -1.22 4.61
C ALA A 151 8.93 0.28 4.61
N GLY A 152 8.20 1.07 5.39
CA GLY A 152 8.44 2.51 5.45
C GLY A 152 8.28 3.21 4.11
N ALA A 153 7.40 2.71 3.23
CA ALA A 153 7.36 3.08 1.81
C ALA A 153 7.17 4.59 1.54
N TYR A 154 6.68 5.33 2.53
CA TYR A 154 6.51 6.78 2.48
C TYR A 154 7.67 7.58 3.10
N GLY A 155 8.83 6.95 3.28
CA GLY A 155 10.05 7.60 3.75
C GLY A 155 10.39 7.34 5.21
N ASP A 156 9.74 6.38 5.87
CA ASP A 156 10.08 6.02 7.25
C ASP A 156 11.29 5.07 7.27
N GLU A 157 12.47 5.62 7.59
CA GLU A 157 13.70 4.85 7.76
C GLU A 157 13.76 4.05 9.08
N GLN A 158 12.83 4.29 10.01
CA GLN A 158 12.74 3.53 11.26
C GLN A 158 11.96 2.24 11.10
N ALA A 159 11.22 2.08 10.00
CA ALA A 159 10.48 0.87 9.72
C ALA A 159 11.41 -0.35 9.57
N THR A 160 10.87 -1.52 9.90
CA THR A 160 11.57 -2.78 9.96
C THR A 160 10.84 -3.85 9.16
N ILE A 161 11.60 -4.85 8.72
CA ILE A 161 11.05 -6.04 8.07
C ILE A 161 11.54 -7.25 8.84
N THR A 162 10.64 -7.94 9.52
CA THR A 162 10.95 -9.14 10.28
C THR A 162 10.32 -10.37 9.64
N ALA A 163 11.08 -11.46 9.50
CA ALA A 163 10.55 -12.72 8.98
C ALA A 163 11.16 -13.93 9.70
N ASN A 164 10.40 -15.02 9.79
CA ASN A 164 10.94 -16.30 10.29
C ASN A 164 12.14 -16.77 9.45
N LYS A 165 12.10 -16.50 8.14
CA LYS A 165 13.22 -16.71 7.22
C LYS A 165 13.23 -15.58 6.19
N LEU A 166 14.22 -14.69 6.23
CA LEU A 166 14.28 -13.52 5.36
C LEU A 166 15.17 -13.78 4.14
N MET A 167 14.61 -14.48 3.15
CA MET A 167 15.28 -14.86 1.90
C MET A 167 14.80 -14.01 0.71
N ALA A 168 14.43 -12.77 0.98
CA ALA A 168 13.75 -11.91 0.02
C ALA A 168 14.66 -11.58 -1.17
N SER A 169 14.10 -11.72 -2.38
CA SER A 169 14.78 -11.32 -3.62
C SER A 169 15.13 -9.84 -3.66
N GLN A 170 14.38 -9.02 -2.94
CA GLN A 170 14.64 -7.60 -2.71
C GLN A 170 14.00 -7.15 -1.39
N ILE A 171 14.74 -6.35 -0.64
CA ILE A 171 14.31 -5.69 0.60
C ILE A 171 14.41 -4.19 0.36
N ARG A 172 13.39 -3.43 0.75
CA ARG A 172 13.41 -1.97 0.74
C ARG A 172 12.93 -1.43 2.08
N ILE A 173 13.59 -0.39 2.56
CA ILE A 173 13.15 0.37 3.72
C ILE A 173 13.30 1.85 3.37
N ALA A 174 12.19 2.60 3.39
CA ALA A 174 12.15 3.94 2.83
C ALA A 174 12.71 3.97 1.39
N GLY A 175 13.73 4.80 1.13
CA GLY A 175 14.41 4.89 -0.16
C GLY A 175 15.55 3.89 -0.36
N LEU A 176 15.89 3.08 0.65
CA LEU A 176 17.05 2.19 0.62
C LEU A 176 16.68 0.81 0.07
N ILE A 177 17.61 0.19 -0.64
CA ILE A 177 17.43 -1.12 -1.28
C ILE A 177 18.56 -2.05 -0.84
N ALA A 178 18.20 -3.27 -0.48
CA ALA A 178 19.12 -4.37 -0.25
C ALA A 178 18.57 -5.68 -0.83
N ARG A 179 19.39 -6.73 -0.72
CA ARG A 179 18.99 -8.11 -0.98
C ARG A 179 19.35 -8.94 0.25
N ALA A 180 18.57 -9.97 0.51
CA ALA A 180 19.00 -11.00 1.44
C ALA A 180 20.29 -11.66 0.93
N PRO A 181 21.21 -12.10 1.80
CA PRO A 181 22.41 -12.80 1.36
C PRO A 181 22.06 -14.10 0.62
N ASP A 182 22.91 -14.50 -0.33
CA ASP A 182 22.78 -15.74 -1.12
C ASP A 182 23.11 -17.01 -0.30
N HIS A 183 22.70 -17.08 0.97
CA HIS A 183 22.93 -18.26 1.80
C HIS A 183 22.17 -19.47 1.21
N ILE A 184 22.89 -20.57 0.97
CA ILE A 184 22.28 -21.87 0.61
C ILE A 184 21.54 -22.44 1.83
N ASP A 185 21.99 -22.08 3.03
CA ASP A 185 21.44 -22.54 4.30
C ASP A 185 20.27 -21.65 4.72
N TYR A 186 19.15 -22.30 5.03
CA TYR A 186 17.96 -21.63 5.55
C TYR A 186 18.25 -21.10 6.95
N PRO A 187 18.05 -19.81 7.24
CA PRO A 187 18.20 -19.29 8.59
C PRO A 187 17.28 -20.08 9.54
N GLU A 188 17.86 -20.57 10.65
CA GLU A 188 17.15 -21.33 11.69
C GLU A 188 16.48 -20.41 12.74
N TYR A 189 16.72 -19.10 12.63
CA TYR A 189 16.23 -18.07 13.54
C TYR A 189 15.50 -16.98 12.75
N VAL A 190 14.64 -16.25 13.47
CA VAL A 190 13.95 -15.07 12.95
C VAL A 190 14.98 -13.98 12.67
N GLU A 191 14.83 -13.29 11.55
CA GLU A 191 15.71 -12.20 11.13
C GLU A 191 14.93 -10.90 10.99
N THR A 192 15.58 -9.78 11.29
CA THR A 192 15.05 -8.44 11.08
C THR A 192 15.99 -7.64 10.18
N ALA A 193 15.43 -7.07 9.11
CA ALA A 193 16.07 -6.01 8.35
C ALA A 193 15.67 -4.64 8.90
N ARG A 194 16.67 -3.74 9.05
CA ARG A 194 16.47 -2.35 9.47
C ARG A 194 17.53 -1.44 8.87
N VAL A 195 17.30 -0.13 8.90
CA VAL A 195 18.31 0.85 8.50
C VAL A 195 19.31 1.07 9.63
N LYS A 196 20.60 0.99 9.31
CA LYS A 196 21.70 1.39 10.19
C LYS A 196 22.83 1.98 9.34
N ASP A 197 23.34 3.13 9.76
CA ASP A 197 24.44 3.83 9.09
C ASP A 197 24.17 4.06 7.57
N GLY A 198 22.90 4.34 7.21
CA GLY A 198 22.48 4.61 5.84
C GLY A 198 22.38 3.38 4.92
N ALA A 199 22.49 2.17 5.48
CA ALA A 199 22.33 0.92 4.77
C ALA A 199 21.28 0.03 5.45
N VAL A 200 20.63 -0.83 4.67
CA VAL A 200 19.78 -1.89 5.23
C VAL A 200 20.69 -3.02 5.69
N ILE A 201 20.66 -3.32 6.99
CA ILE A 201 21.35 -4.45 7.60
C ILE A 201 20.33 -5.53 7.97
N ILE A 202 20.76 -6.80 7.97
CA ILE A 202 19.95 -7.95 8.39
C ILE A 202 20.68 -8.60 9.56
N GLU A 203 19.96 -8.85 10.64
CA GLU A 203 20.49 -9.47 11.85
C GLU A 203 19.45 -10.39 12.51
N PRO A 204 19.87 -11.31 13.38
CA PRO A 204 18.93 -12.08 14.20
C PRO A 204 17.98 -11.17 14.95
N ALA A 205 16.68 -11.46 14.89
CA ALA A 205 15.68 -10.71 15.63
C ALA A 205 15.89 -10.90 17.13
N ILE A 206 15.94 -9.79 17.87
CA ILE A 206 15.96 -9.80 19.33
C ILE A 206 14.50 -9.70 19.77
N LEU A 207 13.91 -10.85 20.11
CA LEU A 207 12.55 -10.97 20.65
C LEU A 207 12.53 -10.76 22.18
#